data_AF-A0A3P7PID0-F1
#
_entry.id   AF-A0A3P7PID0-F1
#
_cell.length_a   1.000
_cell.length_b   1.000
_cell.length_c   1.000
_cell.angle_alpha   90.00
_cell.angle_beta   90.00
_cell.angle_gamma   90.00
#
_symmetry.space_group_name_H-M   'P 1'
#
loop_
_entity.id
_entity.type
_entity.pdbx_description
1 polymer ?
#
loop_
_entity_poly.entity_id
_entity_poly.type
_entity_poly.pdbx_seq_one_letter_code
_entity_poly.pdbx_strand_id
1 'polypeptide(L)'
;MNFSDINVKCVYTVDFDPVRSPEFDRKHLALVLKKNNDSRTCVVMPLTKVSNGVGTNKEMITVINLPTSLASNPSYAVYNQVRTVNANRFIKLKEGGTPIESSVTDETFDSLFKLMIHDMTHDIPEKRIELYTDLLVGEKTTKIRSLAYDVKNKSSNEDVSSTEIQIRELMEGIEFIFTSSDYENGIDDIINSIVENKLEEIVE
;
A
#
# COMPACT_ATOMS: atom_id res chain seq x y z
N MET A 1 9.47 -0.98 -19.77
CA MET A 1 8.01 -1.08 -20.05
C MET A 1 7.38 0.31 -19.96
N ASN A 2 6.12 0.47 -20.39
CA ASN A 2 5.38 1.69 -20.07
C ASN A 2 4.95 1.67 -18.61
N PHE A 3 4.88 2.85 -17.99
CA PHE A 3 4.46 3.00 -16.60
C PHE A 3 3.01 2.52 -16.36
N SER A 4 2.13 2.69 -17.34
CA SER A 4 0.75 2.20 -17.30
C SER A 4 0.66 0.68 -17.10
N ASP A 5 1.63 -0.07 -17.63
CA ASP A 5 1.59 -1.53 -17.69
C ASP A 5 2.16 -2.19 -16.41
N ILE A 6 2.62 -1.38 -15.47
CA ILE A 6 3.17 -1.82 -14.18
C ILE A 6 2.06 -1.76 -13.14
N ASN A 7 1.80 -2.90 -12.52
CA ASN A 7 0.76 -3.10 -11.52
C ASN A 7 1.39 -3.22 -10.13
N VAL A 8 0.78 -2.57 -9.15
CA VAL A 8 1.11 -2.76 -7.73
C VAL A 8 0.78 -4.20 -7.33
N LYS A 9 1.48 -4.75 -6.33
CA LYS A 9 1.36 -6.16 -5.88
C LYS A 9 1.89 -7.21 -6.88
N CYS A 10 2.35 -6.78 -8.06
CA CYS A 10 2.90 -7.67 -9.07
C CYS A 10 4.43 -7.72 -9.02
N VAL A 11 4.98 -8.85 -9.49
CA VAL A 11 6.40 -9.15 -9.56
C VAL A 11 6.90 -9.03 -10.99
N TYR A 12 8.02 -8.35 -11.17
CA TYR A 12 8.68 -8.16 -12.45
C TYR A 12 10.17 -8.48 -12.32
N THR A 13 10.81 -8.78 -13.45
CA THR A 13 12.27 -8.65 -13.51
C THR A 13 12.60 -7.17 -13.65
N VAL A 14 13.43 -6.65 -12.76
CA VAL A 14 13.88 -5.25 -12.75
C VAL A 14 15.39 -5.21 -12.93
N ASP A 15 15.84 -4.37 -13.87
CA ASP A 15 17.25 -4.04 -14.04
C ASP A 15 17.66 -2.95 -13.05
N PHE A 16 18.54 -3.33 -12.13
CA PHE A 16 18.99 -2.50 -11.04
C PHE A 16 20.26 -1.70 -11.37
N ASP A 17 20.96 -1.97 -12.48
CA ASP A 17 22.25 -1.34 -12.80
C ASP A 17 22.14 0.05 -13.43
N PRO A 18 23.05 1.00 -13.17
CA PRO A 18 24.22 0.86 -12.30
C PRO A 18 23.84 1.00 -10.82
N VAL A 19 24.59 0.32 -9.96
CA VAL A 19 24.50 0.45 -8.50
C VAL A 19 25.87 0.66 -7.86
N ARG A 20 25.89 1.14 -6.61
CA ARG A 20 27.10 1.17 -5.79
C ARG A 20 27.12 -0.07 -4.88
N SER A 21 28.26 -0.73 -4.74
CA SER A 21 28.40 -1.80 -3.75
C SER A 21 28.12 -1.25 -2.34
N PRO A 22 27.28 -1.91 -1.51
CA PRO A 22 26.78 -3.30 -1.61
C PRO A 22 25.30 -3.43 -2.02
N GLU A 23 24.76 -2.53 -2.85
CA GLU A 23 23.37 -2.61 -3.32
C GLU A 23 23.10 -3.85 -4.20
N PHE A 24 21.82 -4.24 -4.31
CA PHE A 24 21.35 -5.21 -5.32
C PHE A 24 21.72 -4.73 -6.74
N ASP A 25 22.60 -5.45 -7.42
CA ASP A 25 23.05 -5.19 -8.80
C ASP A 25 22.25 -5.99 -9.81
N ARG A 26 22.42 -5.73 -11.12
CA ARG A 26 21.91 -6.57 -12.22
C ARG A 26 20.39 -6.77 -12.23
N LYS A 27 19.93 -7.87 -12.83
CA LYS A 27 18.50 -8.17 -13.02
C LYS A 27 18.02 -9.11 -11.94
N HIS A 28 17.05 -8.65 -11.16
CA HIS A 28 16.42 -9.43 -10.10
C HIS A 28 14.90 -9.36 -10.22
N LEU A 29 14.22 -10.33 -9.62
CA LEU A 29 12.79 -10.20 -9.38
C LEU A 29 12.56 -9.09 -8.34
N ALA A 30 11.48 -8.32 -8.50
CA ALA A 30 11.09 -7.31 -7.55
C ALA A 30 9.57 -7.16 -7.51
N LEU A 31 9.03 -7.02 -6.30
CA LEU A 31 7.63 -6.73 -6.04
C LEU A 31 7.39 -5.22 -6.13
N VAL A 32 6.35 -4.80 -6.85
CA VAL A 32 5.96 -3.38 -6.93
C VAL A 32 5.11 -3.01 -5.72
N LEU A 33 5.64 -2.09 -4.91
CA LEU A 33 4.96 -1.58 -3.71
C LEU A 33 4.10 -0.36 -4.02
N LYS A 34 4.61 0.56 -4.86
CA LYS A 34 3.94 1.83 -5.14
C LYS A 34 4.32 2.35 -6.52
N LYS A 35 3.37 3.01 -7.18
CA LYS A 35 3.61 3.86 -8.35
C LYS A 35 3.76 5.31 -7.87
N ASN A 36 4.78 6.02 -8.32
CA ASN A 36 4.98 7.41 -7.94
C ASN A 36 4.17 8.36 -8.83
N ASN A 37 3.89 9.54 -8.28
CA ASN A 37 3.06 10.57 -8.93
C ASN A 37 3.77 11.22 -10.13
N ASP A 38 5.08 11.00 -10.30
CA ASP A 38 5.84 11.44 -11.47
C ASP A 38 5.50 10.67 -12.75
N SER A 39 4.64 9.65 -12.65
CA SER A 39 4.20 8.78 -13.76
C SER A 39 5.35 8.08 -14.49
N ARG A 40 6.51 7.93 -13.84
CA ARG A 40 7.75 7.41 -14.43
C ARG A 40 8.45 6.41 -13.53
N THR A 41 8.31 6.52 -12.23
CA THR A 41 9.04 5.70 -11.26
C THR A 41 8.10 4.89 -10.38
N CYS A 42 8.59 3.75 -9.94
CA CYS A 42 7.90 2.85 -9.01
C CYS A 42 8.81 2.54 -7.84
N VAL A 43 8.24 2.36 -6.66
CA VAL A 43 8.92 1.83 -5.48
C VAL A 43 8.81 0.31 -5.52
N VAL A 44 9.92 -0.39 -5.39
CA VAL A 44 9.99 -1.85 -5.46
C VAL A 44 10.75 -2.45 -4.29
N MET A 45 10.37 -3.67 -3.93
CA MET A 45 11.09 -4.53 -2.99
C MET A 45 11.80 -5.65 -3.77
N PRO A 46 13.15 -5.70 -3.76
CA PRO A 46 13.88 -6.77 -4.42
C PRO A 46 13.58 -8.15 -3.82
N LEU A 47 13.58 -9.17 -4.66
CA LEU A 47 13.49 -10.57 -4.26
C LEU A 47 14.81 -11.29 -4.52
N THR A 48 15.14 -12.25 -3.67
CA THR A 48 16.32 -13.12 -3.81
C THR A 48 15.96 -14.57 -3.56
N LYS A 49 16.79 -15.49 -4.08
CA LYS A 49 16.68 -16.93 -3.80
C LYS A 49 17.51 -17.38 -2.59
N VAL A 50 18.34 -16.49 -2.04
CA VAL A 50 19.26 -16.84 -0.94
C VAL A 50 18.59 -16.58 0.40
N SER A 51 18.66 -17.55 1.32
CA SER A 51 17.99 -17.54 2.63
C SER A 51 18.71 -16.77 3.74
N ASN A 52 19.94 -16.29 3.52
CA ASN A 52 20.77 -15.65 4.56
C ASN A 52 20.16 -14.33 5.09
N GLY A 53 19.73 -14.28 6.34
CA GLY A 53 19.08 -13.08 6.91
C GLY A 53 17.54 -13.11 6.92
N VAL A 54 16.94 -14.27 6.61
CA VAL A 54 15.51 -14.50 6.86
C VAL A 54 15.17 -14.22 8.33
N GLY A 55 14.09 -13.47 8.57
CA GLY A 55 13.67 -13.00 9.89
C GLY A 55 14.50 -11.83 10.43
N THR A 56 15.49 -11.33 9.69
CA THR A 56 16.30 -10.16 10.06
C THR A 56 16.14 -9.02 9.07
N ASN A 57 16.30 -9.29 7.77
CA ASN A 57 16.18 -8.29 6.71
C ASN A 57 15.36 -8.73 5.48
N LYS A 58 14.84 -9.97 5.51
CA LYS A 58 13.97 -10.51 4.47
C LYS A 58 13.05 -11.58 5.01
N GLU A 59 11.98 -11.85 4.28
CA GLU A 59 10.97 -12.85 4.62
C GLU A 59 10.74 -13.81 3.44
N MET A 60 10.50 -15.09 3.70
CA MET A 60 10.11 -16.03 2.65
C MET A 60 8.69 -15.72 2.20
N ILE A 61 8.46 -15.68 0.88
CA ILE A 61 7.15 -15.41 0.31
C ILE A 61 6.78 -16.41 -0.78
N THR A 62 5.48 -16.59 -0.98
CA THR A 62 4.92 -17.31 -2.11
C THR A 62 4.53 -16.32 -3.19
N VAL A 63 5.09 -16.49 -4.40
CA VAL A 63 4.70 -15.72 -5.58
C VAL A 63 3.76 -16.57 -6.43
N ILE A 64 2.55 -16.06 -6.65
CA ILE A 64 1.51 -16.66 -7.49
C ILE A 64 1.90 -16.52 -8.95
N ASN A 65 1.68 -17.55 -9.76
CA ASN A 65 1.92 -17.56 -11.20
C ASN A 65 3.35 -17.20 -11.62
N LEU A 66 4.36 -17.62 -10.86
CA LEU A 66 5.76 -17.46 -11.26
C LEU A 66 6.09 -18.41 -12.43
N PRO A 67 6.93 -18.01 -13.42
CA PRO A 67 7.32 -18.91 -14.52
C PRO A 67 7.93 -20.21 -13.98
N THR A 68 7.70 -21.33 -14.67
CA THR A 68 8.16 -22.67 -14.23
C THR A 68 9.68 -22.70 -14.00
N SER A 69 10.42 -21.96 -14.83
CA SER A 69 11.89 -21.80 -14.73
C SER A 69 12.37 -21.14 -13.44
N LEU A 70 11.51 -20.38 -12.77
CA LEU A 70 11.81 -19.64 -11.53
C LEU A 70 11.10 -20.25 -10.31
N ALA A 71 9.95 -20.92 -10.51
CA ALA A 71 9.11 -21.52 -9.47
C ALA A 71 9.81 -22.60 -8.63
N SER A 72 10.91 -23.19 -9.13
CA SER A 72 11.69 -24.20 -8.40
C SER A 72 12.53 -23.65 -7.25
N ASN A 73 12.71 -22.32 -7.17
CA ASN A 73 13.49 -21.68 -6.11
C ASN A 73 12.58 -20.95 -5.12
N PRO A 74 12.93 -20.94 -3.82
CA PRO A 74 12.26 -20.07 -2.86
C PRO A 74 12.46 -18.60 -3.24
N SER A 75 11.46 -17.78 -2.94
CA SER A 75 11.52 -16.33 -3.10
C SER A 75 11.56 -15.67 -1.72
N TYR A 76 12.56 -14.84 -1.48
CA TYR A 76 12.69 -14.05 -0.26
C TYR A 76 12.63 -12.57 -0.57
N ALA A 77 11.71 -11.85 0.05
CA ALA A 77 11.52 -10.42 -0.14
C ALA A 77 12.40 -9.61 0.82
N VAL A 78 13.29 -8.78 0.27
CA VAL A 78 14.30 -8.04 1.04
C VAL A 78 13.76 -6.66 1.41
N TYR A 79 13.07 -6.59 2.55
CA TYR A 79 12.30 -5.42 2.95
C TYR A 79 13.15 -4.19 3.34
N ASN A 80 14.44 -4.38 3.65
CA ASN A 80 15.36 -3.27 3.95
C ASN A 80 16.15 -2.75 2.73
N GLN A 81 15.85 -3.25 1.52
CA GLN A 81 16.47 -2.83 0.26
C GLN A 81 15.44 -2.21 -0.70
N VAL A 82 14.33 -1.70 -0.15
CA VAL A 82 13.28 -1.04 -0.92
C VAL A 82 13.83 0.22 -1.58
N ARG A 83 13.51 0.41 -2.87
CA ARG A 83 14.04 1.55 -3.63
C ARG A 83 13.14 1.96 -4.79
N THR A 84 13.39 3.18 -5.27
CA THR A 84 12.69 3.74 -6.44
C THR A 84 13.44 3.40 -7.73
N VAL A 85 12.72 2.91 -8.74
CA VAL A 85 13.26 2.56 -10.06
C VAL A 85 12.39 3.13 -11.19
N ASN A 86 13.00 3.46 -12.32
CA ASN A 86 12.27 3.93 -13.49
C ASN A 86 11.52 2.80 -14.22
N ALA A 87 10.33 3.07 -14.74
CA ALA A 87 9.49 2.11 -15.50
C ALA A 87 10.21 1.46 -16.70
N ASN A 88 11.19 2.15 -17.29
CA ASN A 88 11.99 1.60 -18.39
C ASN A 88 12.87 0.40 -17.98
N ARG A 89 13.16 0.22 -16.68
CA ARG A 89 13.94 -0.89 -16.12
C ARG A 89 13.15 -2.18 -15.89
N PHE A 90 11.82 -2.11 -16.04
CA PHE A 90 10.94 -3.26 -15.84
C PHE A 90 10.86 -4.13 -17.09
N ILE A 91 10.88 -5.44 -16.86
CA ILE A 91 10.76 -6.50 -17.85
C ILE A 91 9.66 -7.46 -17.36
N LYS A 92 8.62 -7.67 -18.19
CA LYS A 92 7.55 -8.65 -17.88
C LYS A 92 8.12 -10.06 -17.79
N LEU A 93 7.61 -10.81 -16.83
CA LEU A 93 7.84 -12.26 -16.75
C LEU A 93 7.12 -12.96 -17.89
N LYS A 94 7.67 -14.08 -18.33
CA LYS A 94 7.16 -14.84 -19.48
C LYS A 94 7.22 -16.34 -19.22
N GLU A 95 6.19 -17.06 -19.68
CA GLU A 95 6.16 -18.52 -19.79
C GLU A 95 6.04 -18.87 -21.27
N GLY A 96 6.97 -19.65 -21.82
CA GLY A 96 6.95 -20.00 -23.25
C GLY A 96 6.97 -18.79 -24.21
N GLY A 97 7.48 -17.63 -23.77
CA GLY A 97 7.48 -16.38 -24.54
C GLY A 97 6.24 -15.49 -24.35
N THR A 98 5.18 -16.02 -23.73
CA THR A 98 3.94 -15.29 -23.43
C THR A 98 4.09 -14.52 -22.12
N PRO A 99 3.79 -13.21 -22.07
CA PRO A 99 3.80 -12.45 -20.82
C PRO A 99 2.82 -13.03 -19.79
N ILE A 100 3.27 -13.15 -18.55
CA ILE A 100 2.43 -13.56 -17.43
C ILE A 100 2.47 -12.51 -16.32
N GLU A 101 1.40 -12.44 -15.54
CA GLU A 101 1.32 -11.62 -14.34
C GLU A 101 1.53 -12.51 -13.12
N SER A 102 2.65 -12.28 -12.43
CA SER A 102 2.96 -12.93 -11.16
C SER A 102 2.73 -11.93 -10.04
N SER A 103 2.15 -12.37 -8.92
CA SER A 103 1.75 -11.48 -7.82
C SER A 103 1.86 -12.17 -6.47
N VAL A 104 1.58 -11.44 -5.39
CA VAL A 104 1.45 -11.99 -4.03
C VAL A 104 0.03 -11.80 -3.54
N THR A 105 -0.36 -12.53 -2.48
CA THR A 105 -1.66 -12.30 -1.83
C THR A 105 -1.68 -10.95 -1.12
N ASP A 106 -2.86 -10.43 -0.79
CA ASP A 106 -2.98 -9.17 -0.04
C ASP A 106 -2.40 -9.30 1.37
N GLU A 107 -2.58 -10.44 2.03
CA GLU A 107 -2.01 -10.69 3.35
C GLU A 107 -0.48 -10.69 3.32
N THR A 108 0.10 -11.29 2.28
CA THR A 108 1.56 -11.28 2.07
C THR A 108 2.03 -9.86 1.79
N PHE A 109 1.32 -9.12 0.94
CA PHE A 109 1.65 -7.74 0.60
C PHE A 109 1.64 -6.82 1.83
N ASP A 110 0.58 -6.88 2.64
CA ASP A 110 0.43 -6.08 3.84
C ASP A 110 1.47 -6.44 4.91
N SER A 111 1.78 -7.73 5.07
CA SER A 111 2.85 -8.19 5.96
C SER A 111 4.22 -7.62 5.57
N LEU A 112 4.55 -7.63 4.27
CA LEU A 112 5.79 -7.03 3.76
C LEU A 112 5.82 -5.52 3.94
N PHE A 113 4.70 -4.83 3.73
CA PHE A 113 4.57 -3.40 4.00
C PHE A 113 4.85 -3.09 5.47
N LYS A 114 4.27 -3.88 6.39
CA LYS A 114 4.51 -3.75 7.83
C LYS A 114 5.99 -3.95 8.16
N LEU A 115 6.66 -4.96 7.61
CA LEU A 115 8.08 -5.20 7.84
C LEU A 115 8.96 -4.06 7.32
N MET A 116 8.68 -3.55 6.12
CA MET A 116 9.37 -2.40 5.55
C MET A 116 9.20 -1.14 6.42
N ILE A 117 7.98 -0.84 6.85
CA ILE A 117 7.72 0.30 7.74
C ILE A 117 8.48 0.08 9.05
N HIS A 118 8.32 -1.08 9.69
CA HIS A 118 9.01 -1.40 10.93
C HIS A 118 10.53 -1.22 10.85
N ASP A 119 11.16 -1.66 9.75
CA ASP A 119 12.60 -1.47 9.49
C ASP A 119 12.97 0.03 9.40
N MET A 120 12.17 0.82 8.68
CA MET A 120 12.36 2.28 8.58
C MET A 120 12.08 3.03 9.89
N THR A 121 11.28 2.43 10.77
CA THR A 121 10.78 3.05 12.01
C THR A 121 11.34 2.41 13.27
N HIS A 122 12.37 1.57 13.18
CA HIS A 122 12.97 0.93 14.34
C HIS A 122 13.69 1.95 15.22
N ASP A 123 13.66 1.75 16.54
CA ASP A 123 14.28 2.63 17.55
C ASP A 123 13.85 4.11 17.44
N ILE A 124 12.55 4.31 17.27
CA ILE A 124 12.00 5.65 17.08
C ILE A 124 11.95 6.44 18.40
N PRO A 125 12.49 7.68 18.43
CA PRO A 125 12.30 8.58 19.57
C PRO A 125 10.83 8.89 19.79
N GLU A 126 10.42 9.06 21.04
CA GLU A 126 9.03 9.36 21.44
C GLU A 126 8.37 10.46 20.60
N LYS A 127 9.09 11.54 20.30
CA LYS A 127 8.62 12.65 19.44
C LYS A 127 8.18 12.22 18.02
N ARG A 128 8.73 11.14 17.47
CA ARG A 128 8.33 10.60 16.17
C ARG A 128 7.11 9.68 16.27
N ILE A 129 6.76 9.19 17.46
CA ILE A 129 5.50 8.48 17.70
C ILE A 129 4.33 9.46 17.53
N GLU A 130 4.42 10.64 18.15
CA GLU A 130 3.44 11.72 17.99
C GLU A 130 3.25 12.08 16.51
N LEU A 131 4.34 12.24 15.77
CA LEU A 131 4.29 12.49 14.32
C LEU A 131 3.50 11.42 13.56
N TYR A 132 3.63 10.13 13.91
CA TYR A 132 2.85 9.08 13.26
C TYR A 132 1.39 9.07 13.64
N THR A 133 1.08 9.41 14.89
CA THR A 133 -0.31 9.62 15.31
C THR A 133 -0.94 10.77 14.51
N ASP A 134 -0.23 11.89 14.36
CA ASP A 134 -0.71 13.04 13.59
C ASP A 134 -0.92 12.69 12.11
N LEU A 135 0.01 11.94 11.51
CA LEU A 135 -0.12 11.46 10.13
C LEU A 135 -1.30 10.49 9.98
N LEU A 136 -1.49 9.56 10.92
CA LEU A 136 -2.63 8.64 10.92
C LEU A 136 -3.95 9.39 11.01
N VAL A 137 -4.06 10.35 11.93
CA VAL A 137 -5.25 11.20 12.07
C VAL A 137 -5.48 11.95 10.77
N GLY A 138 -4.46 12.60 10.20
CA GLY A 138 -4.56 13.33 8.93
C GLY A 138 -5.07 12.47 7.76
N GLU A 139 -4.55 11.25 7.60
CA GLU A 139 -5.00 10.32 6.56
C GLU A 139 -6.45 9.86 6.80
N LYS A 140 -6.82 9.51 8.04
CA LYS A 140 -8.21 9.18 8.39
C LYS A 140 -9.15 10.34 8.09
N THR A 141 -8.82 11.56 8.54
CA THR A 141 -9.62 12.76 8.30
C THR A 141 -9.79 13.02 6.80
N THR A 142 -8.73 12.89 6.01
CA THR A 142 -8.80 13.06 4.54
C THR A 142 -9.74 12.03 3.92
N LYS A 143 -9.66 10.77 4.35
CA LYS A 143 -10.51 9.70 3.83
C LYS A 143 -11.97 9.85 4.24
N ILE A 144 -12.24 10.21 5.50
CA ILE A 144 -13.59 10.51 5.99
C ILE A 144 -14.22 11.64 5.17
N ARG A 145 -13.50 12.74 4.91
CA ARG A 145 -14.00 13.82 4.05
C ARG A 145 -14.36 13.32 2.66
N SER A 146 -13.47 12.57 2.03
CA SER A 146 -13.73 12.01 0.69
C SER A 146 -15.00 11.15 0.68
N LEU A 147 -15.17 10.26 1.65
CA LEU A 147 -16.35 9.41 1.76
C LEU A 147 -17.62 10.22 2.02
N ALA A 148 -17.55 11.28 2.83
CA ALA A 148 -18.69 12.17 3.08
C ALA A 148 -19.09 12.94 1.81
N TYR A 149 -18.12 13.39 1.01
CA TYR A 149 -18.40 13.95 -0.32
C TYR A 149 -19.01 12.92 -1.26
N ASP A 150 -18.56 11.67 -1.22
CA ASP A 150 -19.16 10.59 -2.02
C ASP A 150 -20.62 10.36 -1.61
N VAL A 151 -20.93 10.31 -0.31
CA VAL A 151 -22.32 10.23 0.19
C VAL A 151 -23.14 11.42 -0.30
N LYS A 152 -22.62 12.65 -0.18
CA LYS A 152 -23.30 13.87 -0.62
C LYS A 152 -23.64 13.86 -2.11
N ASN A 153 -22.76 13.31 -2.94
CA ASN A 153 -22.89 13.32 -4.40
C ASN A 153 -23.74 12.16 -4.94
N LYS A 154 -24.05 11.16 -4.12
CA LYS A 154 -24.90 10.04 -4.51
C LYS A 154 -26.37 10.45 -4.60
N SER A 155 -27.09 9.84 -5.55
CA SER A 155 -28.53 10.05 -5.71
C SER A 155 -29.31 9.47 -4.53
N SER A 156 -30.50 9.99 -4.21
CA SER A 156 -31.32 9.54 -3.07
C SER A 156 -31.73 8.06 -3.06
N ASN A 157 -31.50 7.34 -4.17
CA ASN A 157 -31.80 5.91 -4.32
C ASN A 157 -30.54 5.02 -4.29
N GLU A 158 -29.36 5.59 -4.13
CA GLU A 158 -28.11 4.82 -4.09
C GLU A 158 -27.81 4.37 -2.66
N ASP A 159 -27.44 3.09 -2.52
CA ASP A 159 -27.05 2.54 -1.23
C ASP A 159 -25.70 3.15 -0.78
N VAL A 160 -25.73 3.74 0.42
CA VAL A 160 -24.58 4.37 1.08
C VAL A 160 -24.12 3.60 2.31
N SER A 161 -24.82 2.54 2.73
CA SER A 161 -24.56 1.81 3.97
C SER A 161 -23.10 1.40 4.15
N SER A 162 -22.49 0.82 3.12
CA SER A 162 -21.06 0.43 3.13
C SER A 162 -20.09 1.61 3.28
N THR A 163 -20.48 2.79 2.82
CA THR A 163 -19.69 4.03 2.93
C THR A 163 -19.84 4.61 4.34
N GLU A 164 -21.04 4.60 4.89
CA GLU A 164 -21.34 5.02 6.27
C GLU A 164 -20.61 4.15 7.30
N ILE A 165 -20.62 2.81 7.12
CA ILE A 165 -19.86 1.89 7.97
C ILE A 165 -18.37 2.24 7.97
N GLN A 166 -17.79 2.49 6.80
CA GLN A 166 -16.38 2.89 6.70
C GLN A 166 -16.09 4.23 7.39
N ILE A 167 -16.99 5.21 7.27
CA ILE A 167 -16.86 6.49 7.99
C ILE A 167 -16.85 6.22 9.51
N ARG A 168 -17.78 5.40 10.01
CA ARG A 168 -17.87 5.05 11.43
C ARG A 168 -16.59 4.37 11.93
N GLU A 169 -16.06 3.40 11.21
CA GLU A 169 -14.83 2.69 11.56
C GLU A 169 -13.61 3.62 11.56
N LEU A 170 -13.50 4.53 10.59
CA LEU A 170 -12.40 5.48 10.51
C LEU A 170 -12.45 6.51 11.65
N MET A 171 -13.65 6.91 12.08
CA MET A 171 -13.88 7.83 13.20
C MET A 171 -13.47 7.24 14.56
N GLU A 172 -13.30 5.92 14.68
CA GLU A 172 -12.89 5.30 15.95
C GLU A 172 -11.49 5.76 16.37
N GLY A 173 -11.40 6.31 17.59
CA GLY A 173 -10.16 6.72 18.22
C GLY A 173 -9.54 8.01 17.66
N ILE A 174 -10.31 8.83 16.93
CA ILE A 174 -9.85 10.14 16.46
C ILE A 174 -10.81 11.26 16.85
N GLU A 175 -10.27 12.45 17.09
CA GLU A 175 -11.04 13.68 17.15
C GLU A 175 -11.04 14.31 15.75
N PHE A 176 -12.19 14.31 15.08
CA PHE A 176 -12.31 14.92 13.76
C PHE A 176 -12.52 16.43 13.88
N ILE A 177 -11.59 17.20 13.36
CA ILE A 177 -11.67 18.66 13.35
C ILE A 177 -12.21 19.13 12.01
N PHE A 178 -13.41 19.72 12.03
CA PHE A 178 -14.04 20.33 10.87
C PHE A 178 -13.33 21.63 10.46
N THR A 179 -13.17 21.81 9.15
CA THR A 179 -12.71 23.06 8.55
C THR A 179 -13.89 23.95 8.21
N SER A 180 -13.66 25.25 7.98
CA SER A 180 -14.70 26.17 7.50
C SER A 180 -15.38 25.66 6.22
N SER A 181 -14.61 25.07 5.29
CA SER A 181 -15.17 24.47 4.08
C SER A 181 -16.03 23.24 4.34
N ASP A 182 -15.78 22.48 5.41
CA ASP A 182 -16.62 21.32 5.74
C ASP A 182 -18.02 21.79 6.14
N TYR A 183 -18.11 22.84 6.97
CA TYR A 183 -19.36 23.49 7.36
C TYR A 183 -20.09 24.11 6.16
N GLU A 184 -19.40 24.89 5.34
CA GLU A 184 -20.01 25.53 4.16
C GLU A 184 -20.59 24.50 3.17
N ASN A 185 -20.02 23.30 3.13
CA ASN A 185 -20.46 22.21 2.27
C ASN A 185 -21.42 21.24 2.95
N GLY A 186 -21.84 21.45 4.21
CA GLY A 186 -22.72 20.52 4.94
C GLY A 186 -22.12 19.13 5.12
N ILE A 187 -20.79 19.02 5.12
CA ILE A 187 -20.07 17.76 5.35
C ILE A 187 -20.14 17.37 6.83
N ASP A 188 -20.20 18.36 7.71
CA ASP A 188 -20.44 18.19 9.14
C ASP A 188 -21.78 17.53 9.44
N ASP A 189 -22.88 17.98 8.83
CA ASP A 189 -24.20 17.38 9.01
C ASP A 189 -24.22 15.90 8.61
N ILE A 190 -23.59 15.57 7.47
CA ILE A 190 -23.47 14.19 6.99
C ILE A 190 -22.66 13.33 7.97
N ILE A 191 -21.48 13.79 8.39
CA ILE A 191 -20.63 13.02 9.30
C ILE A 191 -21.32 12.85 10.66
N ASN A 192 -21.91 13.91 11.21
CA ASN A 192 -22.59 13.88 12.50
C ASN A 192 -23.78 12.93 12.46
N SER A 193 -24.64 13.00 11.43
CA SER A 193 -25.78 12.07 11.31
C SER A 193 -25.36 10.60 11.25
N ILE A 194 -24.27 10.28 10.52
CA ILE A 194 -23.76 8.91 10.41
C ILE A 194 -23.24 8.39 11.77
N VAL A 195 -22.58 9.27 12.55
CA VAL A 195 -22.02 8.93 13.86
C VAL A 195 -23.10 8.84 14.93
N GLU A 196 -24.08 9.74 14.93
CA GLU A 196 -25.19 9.76 15.89
C GLU A 196 -26.12 8.55 15.73
N ASN A 197 -26.37 8.09 14.50
CA ASN A 197 -27.13 6.86 14.24
C ASN A 197 -26.50 5.59 14.84
N LYS A 198 -25.20 5.60 15.21
CA LYS A 198 -24.53 4.49 15.92
C LYS A 198 -24.98 4.38 17.39
N LEU A 199 -25.44 5.48 18.01
CA LEU A 199 -25.87 5.48 19.41
C LEU A 199 -27.28 4.89 19.58
N GLU A 200 -28.14 5.02 18.57
CA GLU A 200 -29.50 4.47 18.63
C GLU A 200 -29.52 2.94 18.44
N GLU A 201 -28.62 2.38 17.61
CA GLU A 201 -28.52 0.93 17.37
C GLU A 201 -27.94 0.12 18.55
N ILE A 202 -27.31 0.76 19.56
CA ILE A 202 -26.74 0.09 20.74
C ILE A 202 -27.73 0.07 21.92
N VAL A 203 -28.83 0.82 21.83
CA VAL A 203 -29.81 1.00 22.92
C VAL A 203 -31.07 0.11 22.73
N GLU A 204 -31.17 -0.62 21.62
CA GLU A 204 -32.16 -1.71 21.41
C GLU A 204 -31.60 -3.10 21.72
#